data_AF-A0A257LZU9-F1
#
_entry.id   AF-A0A257LZU9-F1
#
_cell.length_a   1.000
_cell.length_b   1.000
_cell.length_c   1.000
_cell.angle_alpha   90.00
_cell.angle_beta   90.00
_cell.angle_gamma   90.00
#
_symmetry.space_group_name_H-M   'P 1'
#
loop_
_entity.id
_entity.type
_entity.pdbx_description
1 polymer ?
#
loop_
_entity_poly.entity_id
_entity_poly.type
_entity_poly.pdbx_seq_one_letter_code
_entity_poly.pdbx_strand_id
1 'polypeptide(L)'
;MCVSGAGFTTLFWTGGDKAMGNGKSLEGIIREQQSEIGLSRVAIIEQKRQLSEGEERRTIAKEAEQLAVRVKAGREKIAEITASLPRLEQAIKDLEESMAAEKLLYRKQLLNDPAISTLAELRTISGKIYQNVRITSIDATSVTISHQDGSGRISLAELPAEIRKRFP
;
A
#
# COMPACT_ATOMS: atom_id res chain seq x y z
N MET A 1 -48.62 -12.34 -2.54
CA MET A 1 -50.10 -12.39 -2.47
C MET A 1 -50.60 -11.84 -3.80
N CYS A 2 -50.86 -12.69 -4.79
CA CYS A 2 -52.11 -13.41 -5.07
C CYS A 2 -53.33 -12.51 -5.28
N VAL A 3 -53.80 -12.48 -6.53
CA VAL A 3 -55.23 -12.41 -6.93
C VAL A 3 -55.30 -13.25 -8.23
N SER A 4 -55.72 -14.52 -8.18
CA SER A 4 -57.09 -15.01 -8.46
C SER A 4 -57.60 -14.56 -9.85
N GLY A 5 -57.86 -15.38 -10.86
CA GLY A 5 -58.55 -16.68 -10.87
C GLY A 5 -59.94 -16.50 -11.50
N ALA A 6 -60.11 -16.81 -12.79
CA ALA A 6 -61.38 -17.05 -13.53
C ALA A 6 -61.08 -17.03 -15.05
N GLY A 7 -61.54 -17.91 -15.93
CA GLY A 7 -62.44 -19.04 -15.81
C GLY A 7 -62.26 -19.96 -17.02
N PHE A 8 -62.61 -21.22 -16.78
CA PHE A 8 -62.62 -22.34 -17.71
C PHE A 8 -63.82 -22.20 -18.68
N THR A 9 -63.73 -22.92 -19.81
CA THR A 9 -64.79 -23.36 -20.75
C THR A 9 -65.42 -22.35 -21.74
N THR A 10 -65.29 -22.66 -23.04
CA THR A 10 -66.45 -22.94 -23.92
C THR A 10 -66.05 -23.65 -25.22
N LEU A 11 -66.60 -24.87 -25.37
CA LEU A 11 -67.04 -25.55 -26.60
C LEU A 11 -66.10 -25.63 -27.83
N PHE A 12 -65.40 -26.76 -27.96
CA PHE A 12 -65.11 -27.36 -29.26
C PHE A 12 -66.01 -28.58 -29.47
N TRP A 13 -67.23 -28.38 -29.97
CA TRP A 13 -67.97 -29.41 -30.70
C TRP A 13 -69.24 -28.81 -31.31
N THR A 14 -69.26 -28.66 -32.64
CA THR A 14 -70.36 -29.00 -33.58
C THR A 14 -70.10 -28.35 -34.95
N GLY A 15 -70.21 -29.14 -36.02
CA GLY A 15 -70.71 -28.68 -37.33
C GLY A 15 -69.66 -28.30 -38.37
N GLY A 16 -69.58 -29.11 -39.43
CA GLY A 16 -68.93 -28.75 -40.68
C GLY A 16 -69.64 -27.58 -41.39
N ASP A 17 -68.86 -26.90 -42.24
CA ASP A 17 -69.25 -25.92 -43.25
C ASP A 17 -70.35 -24.92 -42.87
N LYS A 18 -69.91 -23.76 -42.35
CA LYS A 18 -70.27 -22.43 -42.85
C LYS A 18 -69.52 -21.33 -42.09
N ALA A 19 -68.85 -20.46 -42.86
CA ALA A 19 -68.40 -19.12 -42.51
C ALA A 19 -67.44 -19.01 -41.31
N MET A 20 -66.14 -19.19 -41.57
CA MET A 20 -65.10 -18.65 -40.70
C MET A 20 -65.16 -17.12 -40.72
N GLY A 21 -65.26 -16.53 -39.53
CA GLY A 21 -64.70 -15.23 -39.15
C GLY A 21 -64.73 -14.09 -40.19
N ASN A 22 -65.72 -13.21 -40.03
CA ASN A 22 -65.57 -11.77 -40.32
C ASN A 22 -65.06 -11.41 -41.74
N GLY A 23 -65.67 -11.96 -42.80
CA GLY A 23 -65.64 -11.41 -44.17
C GLY A 23 -64.26 -11.30 -44.86
N LYS A 24 -63.18 -11.76 -44.24
CA LYS A 24 -61.83 -11.71 -44.81
C LYS A 24 -61.55 -13.02 -45.54
N SER A 25 -60.98 -12.94 -46.74
CA SER A 25 -60.47 -14.11 -47.44
C SER A 25 -59.34 -14.74 -46.63
N LEU A 26 -59.14 -16.06 -46.75
CA LEU A 26 -58.01 -16.78 -46.14
C LEU A 26 -56.67 -16.10 -46.45
N GLU A 27 -56.51 -15.57 -47.67
CA GLU A 27 -55.33 -14.80 -48.08
C GLU A 27 -55.17 -13.50 -47.28
N GLY A 28 -56.27 -12.82 -46.95
CA GLY A 28 -56.27 -11.63 -46.10
C GLY A 28 -55.83 -11.94 -44.67
N ILE A 29 -56.31 -13.06 -44.11
CA ILE A 29 -55.92 -13.53 -42.76
C ILE A 29 -54.44 -13.93 -42.74
N ILE A 30 -53.96 -14.65 -43.76
CA ILE A 30 -52.55 -15.05 -43.87
C ILE A 30 -51.65 -13.82 -43.96
N ARG A 31 -52.03 -12.81 -44.76
CA ARG A 31 -51.26 -11.56 -44.89
C ARG A 31 -51.22 -10.77 -43.58
N GLU A 32 -52.35 -10.70 -42.87
CA GLU A 32 -52.46 -10.03 -41.57
C GLU A 32 -51.61 -10.74 -40.51
N GLN A 33 -51.71 -12.07 -40.41
CA GLN A 33 -50.88 -12.88 -39.52
C GLN A 33 -49.39 -12.77 -39.84
N GLN A 34 -49.00 -12.73 -41.13
CA GLN A 34 -47.60 -12.51 -41.53
C GLN A 34 -47.09 -11.13 -41.09
N SER A 35 -47.93 -10.09 -41.17
CA SER A 35 -47.60 -8.74 -40.69
C SER A 35 -47.42 -8.71 -39.16
N GLU A 36 -48.35 -9.32 -38.42
CA GLU A 36 -48.27 -9.42 -36.96
C GLU A 36 -47.05 -10.22 -36.48
N ILE A 37 -46.72 -11.32 -37.16
CA ILE A 37 -45.50 -12.10 -36.90
C ILE A 37 -44.26 -11.26 -37.17
N GLY A 38 -44.26 -10.47 -38.25
CA GLY A 38 -43.18 -9.54 -38.58
C GLY A 38 -42.94 -8.51 -37.48
N LEU A 39 -44.00 -7.85 -37.02
CA LEU A 39 -43.95 -6.88 -35.93
C LEU A 39 -43.51 -7.50 -34.61
N SER A 40 -44.03 -8.68 -34.28
CA SER A 40 -43.68 -9.43 -33.07
C SER A 40 -42.19 -9.83 -33.07
N ARG A 41 -41.64 -10.20 -34.23
CA ARG A 41 -40.20 -10.50 -34.36
C ARG A 41 -39.33 -9.28 -34.09
N VAL A 42 -39.71 -8.11 -34.62
CA VAL A 42 -38.98 -6.86 -34.37
C VAL A 42 -39.05 -6.49 -32.88
N ALA A 43 -40.22 -6.61 -32.26
CA ALA A 43 -40.39 -6.37 -30.83
C ALA A 43 -39.53 -7.31 -29.96
N ILE A 44 -39.44 -8.60 -30.31
CA ILE A 44 -38.58 -9.57 -29.60
C ILE A 44 -37.10 -9.22 -29.74
N ILE A 45 -36.65 -8.76 -30.91
CA ILE A 45 -35.25 -8.34 -31.12
C ILE A 45 -34.92 -7.13 -30.25
N GLU A 46 -35.80 -6.14 -30.23
CA GLU A 46 -35.62 -4.92 -29.43
C GLU A 46 -35.62 -5.23 -27.93
N GLN A 47 -36.54 -6.07 -27.46
CA GLN A 47 -36.56 -6.52 -26.06
C GLN A 47 -35.29 -7.29 -25.67
N LYS A 48 -34.79 -8.16 -26.55
CA LYS A 48 -33.51 -8.86 -26.31
C LYS A 48 -32.35 -7.89 -26.18
N ARG A 49 -32.31 -6.86 -27.03
CA ARG A 49 -31.28 -5.82 -26.99
C ARG A 49 -31.32 -5.02 -25.68
N GLN A 50 -32.52 -4.62 -25.25
CA GLN A 50 -32.70 -3.92 -23.98
C GLN A 50 -32.32 -4.77 -22.77
N LEU A 51 -32.60 -6.09 -22.83
CA LEU A 51 -32.18 -7.03 -21.79
C LEU A 51 -30.66 -7.17 -21.73
N SER A 52 -29.97 -7.32 -22.87
CA SER A 52 -28.50 -7.42 -22.89
C SER A 52 -27.84 -6.13 -22.39
N GLU A 53 -28.34 -4.96 -22.81
CA GLU A 53 -27.86 -3.67 -22.28
C GLU A 53 -28.11 -3.55 -20.76
N GLY A 54 -29.23 -4.09 -20.26
CA GLY A 54 -29.55 -4.15 -18.84
C GLY A 54 -28.62 -5.07 -18.05
N GLU A 55 -28.22 -6.20 -18.63
CA GLU A 55 -27.25 -7.13 -18.02
C GLU A 55 -25.85 -6.51 -17.94
N GLU A 56 -25.38 -5.85 -19.00
CA GLU A 56 -24.10 -5.12 -19.00
C GLU A 56 -24.08 -3.99 -17.95
N ARG A 57 -25.17 -3.25 -17.80
CA ARG A 57 -25.27 -2.23 -16.75
C ARG A 57 -25.20 -2.84 -15.35
N ARG A 58 -25.76 -4.04 -15.15
CA ARG A 58 -25.70 -4.75 -13.87
C ARG A 58 -24.30 -5.27 -13.57
N THR A 59 -23.54 -5.75 -14.57
CA THR A 59 -22.15 -6.18 -14.36
C THR A 59 -21.27 -4.98 -14.01
N ILE A 60 -21.39 -3.88 -14.75
CA ILE A 60 -20.66 -2.63 -14.47
C ILE A 60 -20.99 -2.10 -13.07
N ALA A 61 -22.27 -2.13 -12.66
CA ALA A 61 -22.67 -1.70 -11.31
C ALA A 61 -22.04 -2.56 -10.21
N LYS A 62 -21.99 -3.90 -10.40
CA LYS A 62 -21.33 -4.81 -9.47
C LYS A 62 -19.82 -4.55 -9.39
N GLU A 63 -19.17 -4.31 -10.52
CA GLU A 63 -17.75 -3.96 -10.56
C GLU A 63 -17.47 -2.63 -9.86
N ALA A 64 -18.32 -1.62 -10.07
CA ALA A 64 -18.23 -0.33 -9.40
C ALA A 64 -18.41 -0.46 -7.88
N GLU A 65 -19.33 -1.30 -7.42
CA GLU A 65 -19.53 -1.59 -6.00
C GLU A 65 -18.31 -2.31 -5.39
N GLN A 66 -17.77 -3.31 -6.08
CA GLN A 66 -16.54 -4.00 -5.66
C GLN A 66 -15.35 -3.04 -5.59
N LEU A 67 -15.21 -2.14 -6.57
CA LEU A 67 -14.20 -1.10 -6.57
C LEU A 67 -14.39 -0.14 -5.40
N ALA A 68 -15.61 0.28 -5.10
CA ALA A 68 -15.90 1.16 -3.96
C ALA A 68 -15.50 0.52 -2.62
N VAL A 69 -15.79 -0.78 -2.44
CA VAL A 69 -15.36 -1.56 -1.26
C VAL A 69 -13.83 -1.61 -1.17
N ARG A 70 -13.13 -1.89 -2.27
CA ARG A 70 -11.66 -1.92 -2.31
C ARG A 70 -11.05 -0.56 -2.01
N VAL A 71 -11.62 0.52 -2.54
CA VAL A 71 -11.17 1.90 -2.27
C VAL A 71 -11.35 2.24 -0.80
N LYS A 72 -12.48 1.86 -0.18
CA LYS A 72 -12.72 2.07 1.25
C LYS A 72 -11.69 1.32 2.10
N ALA A 73 -11.50 0.03 1.86
CA ALA A 73 -10.50 -0.77 2.57
C ALA A 73 -9.07 -0.23 2.39
N GLY A 74 -8.74 0.25 1.19
CA GLY A 74 -7.46 0.91 0.91
C GLY A 74 -7.28 2.20 1.72
N ARG A 75 -8.32 3.03 1.82
CA ARG A 75 -8.29 4.26 2.63
C ARG A 75 -8.13 3.97 4.12
N GLU A 76 -8.79 2.94 4.63
CA GLU A 76 -8.65 2.51 6.03
C GLU A 76 -7.21 2.07 6.33
N LYS A 77 -6.59 1.28 5.45
CA LYS A 77 -5.17 0.90 5.57
C LYS A 77 -4.24 2.11 5.52
N ILE A 78 -4.49 3.06 4.62
CA ILE A 78 -3.69 4.29 4.54
C ILE A 78 -3.83 5.10 5.84
N ALA A 79 -5.03 5.21 6.39
CA ALA A 79 -5.27 5.91 7.66
C ALA A 79 -4.54 5.22 8.83
N GLU A 80 -4.57 3.89 8.90
CA GLU A 80 -3.84 3.10 9.90
C GLU A 80 -2.33 3.30 9.81
N ILE A 81 -1.76 3.21 8.60
CA ILE A 81 -0.33 3.46 8.38
C ILE A 81 0.01 4.90 8.76
N THR A 82 -0.78 5.87 8.32
CA THR A 82 -0.56 7.29 8.63
C THR A 82 -0.60 7.56 10.15
N ALA A 83 -1.47 6.87 10.88
CA ALA A 83 -1.56 6.99 12.33
C ALA A 83 -0.39 6.33 13.07
N SER A 84 0.27 5.33 12.48
CA SER A 84 1.42 4.63 13.07
C SER A 84 2.76 5.29 12.79
N LEU A 85 2.91 6.01 11.68
CA LEU A 85 4.13 6.77 11.33
C LEU A 85 4.69 7.64 12.47
N PRO A 86 3.93 8.52 13.14
CA PRO A 86 4.50 9.39 14.17
C PRO A 86 5.03 8.62 15.38
N ARG A 87 4.45 7.43 15.68
CA ARG A 87 4.96 6.57 16.76
C ARG A 87 6.31 5.97 16.39
N LEU A 88 6.47 5.53 15.14
CA LEU A 88 7.74 5.01 14.65
C LEU A 88 8.81 6.09 14.58
N GLU A 89 8.45 7.30 14.14
CA GLU A 89 9.36 8.45 14.13
C GLU A 89 9.84 8.80 15.54
N GLN A 90 8.93 8.79 16.53
CA GLN A 90 9.31 9.03 17.92
C GLN A 90 10.21 7.90 18.46
N ALA A 91 9.88 6.64 18.17
CA ALA A 91 10.72 5.51 18.59
C ALA A 91 12.13 5.55 17.99
N ILE A 92 12.28 6.02 16.74
CA ILE A 92 13.59 6.23 16.12
C ILE A 92 14.36 7.32 16.88
N LYS A 93 13.73 8.46 17.19
CA LYS A 93 14.38 9.54 17.95
C LYS A 93 14.83 9.06 19.33
N ASP A 94 13.94 8.38 20.06
CA ASP A 94 14.25 7.84 21.39
C ASP A 94 15.41 6.83 21.33
N LEU A 95 15.46 6.02 20.26
CA LEU A 95 16.56 5.08 20.02
C LEU A 95 17.88 5.81 19.70
N GLU A 96 17.84 6.86 18.87
CA GLU A 96 19.03 7.68 18.58
C GLU A 96 19.58 8.35 19.84
N GLU A 97 18.71 8.89 20.69
CA GLU A 97 19.08 9.51 21.96
C GLU A 97 19.67 8.50 22.94
N SER A 98 19.05 7.33 23.09
CA SER A 98 19.57 6.26 23.96
C SER A 98 20.91 5.72 23.46
N MET A 99 21.07 5.48 22.15
CA MET A 99 22.36 5.09 21.57
C MET A 99 23.43 6.18 21.76
N ALA A 100 23.07 7.46 21.62
CA ALA A 100 24.00 8.56 21.84
C ALA A 100 24.45 8.62 23.30
N ALA A 101 23.53 8.44 24.24
CA ALA A 101 23.82 8.38 25.67
C ALA A 101 24.73 7.19 26.01
N GLU A 102 24.43 6.00 25.48
CA GLU A 102 25.26 4.80 25.66
C GLU A 102 26.67 4.99 25.10
N LYS A 103 26.81 5.53 23.88
CA LYS A 103 28.12 5.85 23.29
C LYS A 103 28.92 6.81 24.16
N LEU A 104 28.27 7.82 24.75
CA LEU A 104 28.95 8.76 25.66
C LEU A 104 29.41 8.07 26.95
N LEU A 105 28.58 7.20 27.54
CA LEU A 105 28.97 6.42 28.72
C LEU A 105 30.14 5.49 28.41
N TYR A 106 30.08 4.78 27.30
CA TYR A 106 31.14 3.88 26.85
C TYR A 106 32.46 4.64 26.61
N ARG A 107 32.42 5.80 25.95
CA ARG A 107 33.61 6.66 25.78
C ARG A 107 34.21 7.11 27.11
N LYS A 108 33.37 7.49 28.08
CA LYS A 108 33.85 7.85 29.43
C LYS A 108 34.51 6.66 30.12
N GLN A 109 33.96 5.45 29.98
CA GLN A 109 34.55 4.23 30.52
C GLN A 109 35.91 3.92 29.88
N LEU A 110 36.04 4.05 28.55
CA LEU A 110 37.31 3.87 27.84
C LEU A 110 38.39 4.86 28.31
N LEU A 111 38.03 6.11 28.58
CA LEU A 111 38.97 7.11 29.08
C LEU A 111 39.39 6.87 30.54
N ASN A 112 38.62 6.12 31.31
CA ASN A 112 39.00 5.71 32.66
C ASN A 112 40.00 4.54 32.65
N ASP A 113 40.15 3.83 31.54
CA ASP A 113 41.14 2.77 31.40
C ASP A 113 42.55 3.39 31.23
N PRO A 114 43.50 3.15 32.15
CA PRO A 114 44.85 3.67 32.06
C PRO A 114 45.62 3.17 30.81
N ALA A 115 45.30 1.97 30.30
CA ALA A 115 45.97 1.38 29.13
C ALA A 115 45.61 2.10 27.82
N ILE A 116 44.49 2.83 27.81
CA ILE A 116 44.01 3.61 26.67
C ILE A 116 44.28 5.10 26.89
N SER A 117 44.08 5.60 28.11
CA SER A 117 44.14 7.02 28.43
C SER A 117 45.56 7.58 28.62
N THR A 118 46.57 6.73 28.85
CA THR A 118 47.96 7.18 29.06
C THR A 118 48.96 6.44 28.19
N LEU A 119 49.87 7.18 27.58
CA LEU A 119 50.93 6.70 26.71
C LEU A 119 52.23 7.43 27.05
N ALA A 120 53.32 6.70 27.20
CA ALA A 120 54.64 7.31 27.43
C ALA A 120 55.07 8.18 26.23
N GLU A 121 54.81 7.70 25.02
CA GLU A 121 55.14 8.38 23.77
C GLU A 121 54.07 8.09 22.70
N LEU A 122 53.72 9.10 21.92
CA LEU A 122 52.87 8.98 20.74
C LEU A 122 53.58 9.57 19.52
N ARG A 123 53.85 8.72 18.53
CA ARG A 123 54.37 9.14 17.23
C ARG A 123 53.26 9.13 16.19
N THR A 124 53.04 10.25 15.51
CA THR A 124 52.07 10.37 14.40
C THR A 124 52.67 9.86 13.08
N ILE A 125 51.82 9.53 12.11
CA ILE A 125 52.25 9.12 10.76
C ILE A 125 53.04 10.24 10.06
N SER A 126 52.69 11.50 10.33
CA SER A 126 53.41 12.68 9.83
C SER A 126 54.76 12.92 10.52
N GLY A 127 55.13 12.10 11.51
CA GLY A 127 56.43 12.11 12.15
C GLY A 127 56.53 12.97 13.43
N LYS A 128 55.46 13.64 13.86
CA LYS A 128 55.44 14.35 15.15
C LYS A 128 55.45 13.36 16.31
N ILE A 129 56.25 13.64 17.33
CA ILE A 129 56.38 12.83 18.54
C ILE A 129 55.89 13.67 19.73
N TYR A 130 55.00 13.10 20.52
CA TYR A 130 54.51 13.68 21.76
C TYR A 130 54.91 12.78 22.94
N GLN A 131 55.39 13.38 24.03
CA GLN A 131 55.80 12.67 25.25
C GLN A 131 54.79 12.88 26.38
N ASN A 132 54.66 11.89 27.26
CA ASN A 132 53.76 11.88 28.41
C ASN A 132 52.31 12.21 28.02
N VAL A 133 51.80 11.45 27.07
CA VAL A 133 50.52 11.73 26.41
C VAL A 133 49.38 11.16 27.25
N ARG A 134 48.42 12.04 27.55
CA ARG A 134 47.13 11.69 28.15
C ARG A 134 46.00 12.02 27.19
N ILE A 135 45.15 11.05 26.90
CA ILE A 135 43.98 11.26 26.05
C ILE A 135 42.86 11.87 26.90
N THR A 136 42.34 13.02 26.46
CA THR A 136 41.32 13.77 27.21
C THR A 136 39.94 13.66 26.58
N SER A 137 39.85 13.54 25.25
CA SER A 137 38.60 13.27 24.54
C SER A 137 38.83 12.56 23.23
N ILE A 138 37.84 11.76 22.82
CA ILE A 138 37.85 11.00 21.56
C ILE A 138 36.56 11.38 20.80
N ASP A 139 36.74 11.98 19.63
CA ASP A 139 35.69 12.26 18.66
C ASP A 139 35.74 11.24 17.52
N ALA A 140 34.70 11.24 16.67
CA ALA A 140 34.61 10.33 15.53
C ALA A 140 35.75 10.49 14.49
N THR A 141 36.42 11.65 14.46
CA THR A 141 37.44 11.98 13.44
C THR A 141 38.79 12.38 14.04
N SER A 142 38.87 12.56 15.36
CA SER A 142 40.06 13.11 16.01
C SER A 142 40.11 12.76 17.48
N VAL A 143 41.32 12.80 18.04
CA VAL A 143 41.59 12.60 19.46
C VAL A 143 42.23 13.87 20.01
N THR A 144 41.73 14.36 21.15
CA THR A 144 42.37 15.43 21.89
C THR A 144 43.31 14.82 22.92
N ILE A 145 44.54 15.30 22.91
CA ILE A 145 45.58 14.85 23.83
C ILE A 145 46.12 16.01 24.66
N SER A 146 46.56 15.69 25.86
CA SER A 146 47.45 16.50 26.67
C SER A 146 48.82 15.85 26.64
N HIS A 147 49.88 16.62 26.46
CA HIS A 147 51.27 16.19 26.46
C HIS A 147 52.11 17.17 27.27
N GLN A 148 53.41 16.90 27.40
CA GLN A 148 54.32 17.72 28.20
C GLN A 148 54.32 19.20 27.78
N ASP A 149 54.29 19.48 26.49
CA ASP A 149 54.34 20.85 25.95
C ASP A 149 52.97 21.57 25.83
N GLY A 150 51.86 20.94 26.26
CA GLY A 150 50.52 21.53 26.17
C GLY A 150 49.44 20.54 25.75
N SER A 151 48.37 21.05 25.13
CA SER A 151 47.28 20.23 24.59
C SER A 151 47.13 20.43 23.09
N GLY A 152 46.70 19.38 22.41
CA GLY A 152 46.59 19.36 20.95
C GLY A 152 45.52 18.39 20.47
N ARG A 153 45.04 18.62 19.24
CA ARG A 153 44.08 17.75 18.55
C ARG A 153 44.77 17.06 17.39
N ILE A 154 44.67 15.74 17.34
CA ILE A 154 45.26 14.90 16.29
C ILE A 154 44.13 14.21 15.54
N SER A 155 44.18 14.19 14.21
CA SER A 155 43.19 13.42 13.43
C SER A 155 43.42 11.92 13.63
N LEU A 156 42.34 11.13 13.72
CA LEU A 156 42.45 9.66 13.81
C LEU A 156 43.24 9.08 12.63
N ALA A 157 43.20 9.72 11.46
CA ALA A 157 43.96 9.31 10.28
C ALA A 157 45.48 9.42 10.48
N GLU A 158 45.94 10.31 11.36
CA GLU A 158 47.37 10.54 11.64
C GLU A 158 47.90 9.67 12.79
N LEU A 159 47.03 8.91 13.46
CA LEU A 159 47.45 7.99 14.52
C LEU A 159 47.97 6.67 13.95
N PRO A 160 48.99 6.07 14.58
CA PRO A 160 49.46 4.72 14.23
C PRO A 160 48.34 3.69 14.29
N ALA A 161 48.41 2.69 13.41
CA ALA A 161 47.40 1.64 13.32
C ALA A 161 47.19 0.89 14.66
N GLU A 162 48.25 0.70 15.45
CA GLU A 162 48.19 0.03 16.76
C GLU A 162 47.37 0.79 17.80
N ILE A 163 47.43 2.13 17.74
CA ILE A 163 46.71 3.00 18.65
C ILE A 163 45.28 3.23 18.14
N ARG A 164 45.09 3.34 16.82
CA ARG A 164 43.75 3.34 16.21
C ARG A 164 42.92 2.13 16.59
N LYS A 165 43.52 0.93 16.68
CA LYS A 165 42.82 -0.29 17.11
C LYS A 165 42.27 -0.25 18.54
N ARG A 166 42.77 0.66 19.38
CA ARG A 166 42.28 0.85 20.77
C ARG A 166 41.02 1.70 20.83
N PHE A 167 40.65 2.36 19.73
CA PHE A 167 39.46 3.19 19.61
C PHE A 167 38.50 2.53 18.60
N PRO A 168 37.37 1.94 19.06
CA PRO A 168 36.35 1.38 18.18
C PRO A 168 35.53 2.46 17.47
#